data_AF-A0A836WN52-F1
#
_entry.id   AF-A0A836WN52-F1
#
_cell.length_a   1.000
_cell.length_b   1.000
_cell.length_c   1.000
_cell.angle_alpha   90.00
_cell.angle_beta   90.00
_cell.angle_gamma   90.00
#
_symmetry.space_group_name_H-M   'P 1'
#
loop_
_entity.id
_entity.type
_entity.pdbx_description
1 polymer ?
#
loop_
_entity_poly.entity_id
_entity_poly.type
_entity_poly.pdbx_seq_one_letter_code
_entity_poly.pdbx_strand_id
1 'polypeptide(L)'
;MKRLVPVLFLTAAGAALLCHAQTNQVLSRNAVGYVRVTCPRGGLVLVRMDFESLDGSDLHAEDVFGDQLPSGSRIYAFDPSIPGYVTDIYTFLGWSTNIVF
;
A
#
# COMPACT_ATOMS: atom_id res chain seq x y z
N MET A 1 21.35 35.09 38.46
CA MET A 1 20.27 34.07 38.45
C MET A 1 18.95 34.57 37.83
N LYS A 2 18.49 35.81 38.12
CA LYS A 2 17.20 36.32 37.61
C LYS A 2 17.06 36.47 36.08
N ARG A 3 18.18 36.53 35.33
CA ARG A 3 18.19 36.64 33.85
C ARG A 3 18.31 35.31 33.10
N LEU A 4 18.60 34.21 33.82
CA LEU A 4 18.74 32.87 33.21
C LEU A 4 17.39 32.16 33.06
N VAL A 5 16.46 32.44 33.96
CA VAL A 5 15.10 31.87 33.95
C VAL A 5 14.31 32.22 32.67
N PRO A 6 14.26 33.48 32.18
CA PRO A 6 13.52 33.79 30.96
C PRO A 6 14.15 33.17 29.70
N VAL A 7 15.48 33.00 29.67
CA VAL A 7 16.18 32.37 28.53
C VAL A 7 15.87 30.88 28.45
N LEU A 8 15.78 30.20 29.60
CA LEU A 8 15.41 28.79 29.68
C LEU A 8 13.94 28.54 29.27
N PHE A 9 13.04 29.46 29.60
CA PHE A 9 11.64 29.39 29.17
C PHE A 9 11.50 29.62 27.65
N LEU A 10 12.28 30.52 27.07
CA LEU A 10 12.25 30.81 25.63
C LEU A 10 12.76 29.64 24.80
N THR A 11 13.82 28.96 25.24
CA THR A 11 14.37 27.77 24.56
C THR A 11 13.43 26.56 24.67
N ALA A 12 12.78 26.37 25.83
CA ALA A 12 11.79 25.32 26.01
C ALA A 12 10.54 25.53 25.13
N ALA A 13 10.07 26.78 25.01
CA ALA A 13 8.95 27.12 24.12
C ALA A 13 9.28 26.94 22.63
N GLY A 14 10.52 27.27 22.22
CA GLY A 14 11.01 27.05 20.86
C GLY A 14 11.14 25.57 20.49
N ALA A 15 11.55 24.72 21.43
CA ALA A 15 11.65 23.28 21.21
C ALA A 15 10.27 22.61 21.04
N ALA A 16 9.26 23.02 21.82
CA ALA A 16 7.91 22.46 21.73
C ALA A 16 7.21 22.74 20.38
N LEU A 17 7.55 23.85 19.73
CA LEU A 17 7.05 24.21 18.39
C LEU A 17 7.66 23.33 17.28
N LEU A 18 8.88 22.82 17.46
CA LEU A 18 9.53 21.91 16.50
C LEU A 18 8.96 20.49 16.58
N CYS A 19 8.48 20.06 17.75
CA CYS A 19 7.89 18.73 17.95
C CYS A 19 6.52 18.57 17.27
N HIS A 20 5.76 19.65 17.11
CA HIS A 20 4.43 19.62 16.47
C HIS A 20 4.49 19.83 14.95
N ALA A 21 5.68 20.10 14.41
CA ALA A 21 5.90 20.33 12.97
C ALA A 21 6.29 19.06 12.20
N GLN A 22 6.34 17.89 12.85
CA GLN A 22 6.25 16.62 12.14
C GLN A 22 4.80 16.43 11.71
N THR A 23 4.49 17.19 10.67
CA THR A 23 3.38 17.14 9.74
C THR A 23 2.68 15.80 9.80
N ASN A 24 1.38 15.85 10.07
CA ASN A 24 0.44 14.84 9.58
C ASN A 24 0.79 14.58 8.12
N GLN A 25 1.55 13.52 7.84
CA GLN A 25 1.65 12.96 6.51
C GLN A 25 0.27 12.38 6.24
N VAL A 26 -0.65 13.23 5.79
CA VAL A 26 -1.88 12.78 5.17
C VAL A 26 -1.43 12.18 3.84
N LEU A 27 -1.01 10.92 3.89
CA LEU A 27 -0.83 10.06 2.73
C LEU A 27 -2.23 9.77 2.19
N SER A 28 -2.94 10.78 1.68
CA SER A 28 -4.09 10.55 0.80
C SER A 28 -3.58 10.17 -0.59
N ARG A 29 -2.79 9.09 -0.64
CA ARG A 29 -2.34 8.47 -1.87
C ARG A 29 -3.25 7.25 -2.01
N ASN A 30 -4.25 7.35 -2.89
CA ASN A 30 -5.32 6.38 -3.13
C ASN A 30 -5.76 5.56 -1.90
N ALA A 31 -6.47 6.22 -0.97
CA ALA A 31 -7.23 5.51 0.05
C ALA A 31 -8.34 4.69 -0.63
N VAL A 32 -8.04 3.42 -0.92
CA VAL A 32 -8.99 2.36 -1.30
C VAL A 32 -10.02 2.80 -2.35
N GLY A 33 -9.60 2.84 -3.62
CA GLY A 33 -10.51 3.02 -4.75
C GLY A 33 -11.03 1.66 -5.24
N TYR A 34 -12.35 1.41 -5.17
CA TYR A 34 -12.93 0.22 -5.78
C TYR A 34 -13.17 0.46 -7.28
N VAL A 35 -12.52 -0.32 -8.14
CA VAL A 35 -12.80 -0.33 -9.58
C VAL A 35 -13.78 -1.47 -9.88
N ARG A 36 -15.03 -1.14 -10.17
CA ARG A 36 -16.01 -2.13 -10.62
C ARG A 36 -15.79 -2.44 -12.09
N VAL A 37 -15.26 -3.63 -12.38
CA VAL A 37 -15.15 -4.15 -13.75
C VAL A 37 -16.30 -5.11 -14.02
N THR A 38 -17.09 -4.83 -15.06
CA THR A 38 -18.17 -5.74 -15.49
C THR A 38 -17.63 -6.67 -16.57
N CYS A 39 -17.55 -7.96 -16.27
CA CYS A 39 -17.04 -8.97 -17.18
C CYS A 39 -18.21 -9.64 -17.94
N PRO A 40 -18.21 -9.66 -19.29
CA PRO A 40 -19.23 -10.36 -20.07
C PRO A 40 -19.15 -11.88 -19.86
N ARG A 41 -20.30 -12.53 -19.74
CA ARG A 41 -20.40 -13.96 -19.45
C ARG A 41 -19.74 -14.80 -20.55
N GLY A 42 -18.85 -15.72 -20.17
CA GLY A 42 -18.15 -16.62 -21.09
C GLY A 42 -16.87 -16.06 -21.70
N GLY A 43 -16.48 -14.83 -21.34
CA GLY A 43 -15.21 -14.21 -21.75
C GLY A 43 -14.16 -14.19 -20.63
N LEU A 44 -12.91 -13.97 -21.01
CA LEU A 44 -11.83 -13.58 -20.11
C LEU A 44 -11.67 -12.05 -20.18
N VAL A 45 -11.41 -11.41 -19.05
CA VAL A 45 -11.09 -9.98 -18.99
C VAL A 45 -9.73 -9.81 -18.32
N LEU A 46 -8.87 -9.03 -18.96
CA LEU A 46 -7.60 -8.60 -18.38
C LEU A 46 -7.82 -7.20 -17.78
N VAL A 47 -7.52 -7.05 -16.50
CA VAL A 47 -7.57 -5.77 -15.80
C VAL A 47 -6.16 -5.42 -15.40
N ARG A 48 -5.67 -4.25 -15.85
CA ARG A 48 -4.44 -3.68 -15.33
C ARG A 48 -4.80 -2.75 -14.18
N MET A 49 -4.11 -2.92 -13.06
CA MET A 49 -4.14 -2.00 -11.93
C MET A 49 -2.70 -1.72 -11.54
N ASP A 50 -2.36 -0.44 -11.42
CA ASP A 50 -1.05 -0.02 -10.94
C ASP A 50 -1.17 0.18 -9.42
N PHE A 51 -0.49 -0.66 -8.65
CA PHE A 51 -0.48 -0.59 -7.18
C PHE A 51 0.80 0.12 -6.72
N GLU A 52 0.67 1.00 -5.74
CA GLU A 52 1.80 1.67 -5.10
C GLU A 52 1.74 1.45 -3.61
N SER A 53 2.84 1.00 -3.02
CA SER A 53 2.94 0.86 -1.56
C SER A 53 2.88 2.24 -0.89
N LEU A 54 2.14 2.33 0.21
CA LEU A 54 1.95 3.59 0.95
C LEU A 54 3.09 3.87 1.93
N ASP A 55 3.66 2.82 2.51
CA ASP A 55 4.74 2.86 3.49
C ASP A 55 6.07 2.30 2.93
N GLY A 56 6.05 1.79 1.70
CA GLY A 56 7.20 1.19 1.05
C GLY A 56 7.39 -0.29 1.35
N SER A 57 6.42 -0.95 2.02
CA SER A 57 6.40 -2.40 2.15
C SER A 57 6.16 -3.09 0.80
N ASP A 58 6.56 -4.35 0.73
CA ASP A 58 6.14 -5.26 -0.33
C ASP A 58 4.60 -5.29 -0.39
N LEU A 59 4.05 -5.30 -1.61
CA LEU A 59 2.62 -5.44 -1.85
C LEU A 59 2.32 -6.88 -2.24
N HIS A 60 1.43 -7.52 -1.50
CA HIS A 60 1.02 -8.89 -1.78
C HIS A 60 -0.35 -8.96 -2.44
N ALA A 61 -0.61 -10.06 -3.16
CA ALA A 61 -1.93 -10.31 -3.76
C ALA A 61 -3.08 -10.30 -2.73
N GLU A 62 -2.82 -10.72 -1.49
CA GLU A 62 -3.80 -10.68 -0.41
C GLU A 62 -4.17 -9.25 0.01
N ASP A 63 -3.22 -8.32 0.03
CA ASP A 63 -3.45 -6.92 0.37
C ASP A 63 -4.28 -6.19 -0.69
N VAL A 64 -4.09 -6.61 -1.94
CA VAL A 64 -4.68 -5.96 -3.11
C VAL A 64 -6.09 -6.45 -3.41
N PHE A 65 -6.28 -7.77 -3.43
CA PHE A 65 -7.52 -8.39 -3.93
C PHE A 65 -8.36 -9.01 -2.82
N GLY A 66 -7.76 -9.30 -1.65
CA GLY A 66 -8.41 -10.01 -0.56
C GLY A 66 -9.04 -11.34 -1.01
N ASP A 67 -10.29 -11.53 -0.63
CA ASP A 67 -11.13 -12.71 -0.91
C ASP A 67 -12.19 -12.48 -2.00
N GLN A 68 -12.09 -11.39 -2.73
CA GLN A 68 -13.16 -10.90 -3.62
C GLN A 68 -13.16 -11.58 -4.99
N LEU A 69 -12.10 -12.32 -5.31
CA LEU A 69 -11.95 -13.01 -6.59
C LEU A 69 -12.52 -14.43 -6.51
N PRO A 70 -13.14 -14.93 -7.60
CA PRO A 70 -13.59 -16.31 -7.65
C PRO A 70 -12.40 -17.27 -7.67
N SER A 71 -12.58 -18.45 -7.06
CA SER A 71 -11.61 -19.54 -7.13
C SER A 71 -11.29 -19.88 -8.59
N GLY A 72 -10.00 -20.06 -8.89
CA GLY A 72 -9.46 -20.24 -10.24
C GLY A 72 -9.01 -18.95 -10.94
N SER A 73 -9.21 -17.78 -10.32
CA SER A 73 -8.62 -16.52 -10.78
C SER A 73 -7.09 -16.61 -10.78
N ARG A 74 -6.45 -15.99 -11.77
CA ARG A 74 -4.99 -16.03 -11.93
C ARG A 74 -4.39 -14.63 -11.96
N ILE A 75 -3.26 -14.47 -11.27
CA ILE A 75 -2.43 -13.27 -11.33
C ILE A 75 -1.20 -13.58 -12.16
N TYR A 76 -0.79 -12.60 -12.97
CA TYR A 76 0.47 -12.61 -13.71
C TYR A 76 1.25 -11.36 -13.29
N ALA A 77 2.26 -11.53 -12.46
CA ALA A 77 3.13 -10.45 -12.01
C ALA A 77 4.47 -10.53 -12.75
N PHE A 78 4.92 -9.42 -13.33
CA PHE A 78 6.21 -9.39 -14.01
C PHE A 78 7.33 -9.26 -12.97
N ASP A 79 8.27 -10.19 -12.98
CA ASP A 79 9.45 -10.17 -12.13
C ASP A 79 10.68 -9.79 -12.98
N PRO A 80 11.31 -8.63 -12.76
CA PRO A 80 12.51 -8.25 -13.50
C PRO A 80 13.75 -9.05 -13.08
N SER A 81 13.75 -9.67 -11.89
CA SER A 81 14.86 -10.50 -11.39
C SER A 81 14.90 -11.87 -12.07
N ILE A 82 13.73 -12.39 -12.45
CA ILE A 82 13.55 -13.58 -13.26
C ILE A 82 12.79 -13.15 -14.51
N PRO A 83 13.46 -12.74 -15.61
CA PRO A 83 12.87 -11.97 -16.71
C PRO A 83 11.66 -12.69 -17.35
N GLY A 84 10.48 -12.45 -16.79
CA GLY A 84 9.31 -13.30 -16.99
C GLY A 84 8.17 -12.98 -16.03
N TYR A 85 7.07 -13.72 -16.17
CA TYR A 85 5.90 -13.57 -15.31
C TYR A 85 5.84 -14.69 -14.28
N VAL A 86 5.73 -14.31 -13.01
CA VAL A 86 5.34 -15.21 -11.93
C VAL A 86 3.82 -15.29 -11.92
N THR A 87 3.30 -16.50 -11.74
CA THR A 87 1.85 -16.76 -11.76
C THR A 87 1.40 -17.29 -10.42
N ASP A 88 0.24 -16.83 -9.96
CA ASP A 88 -0.46 -17.40 -8.83
C ASP A 88 -1.92 -17.65 -9.15
N ILE A 89 -2.54 -18.59 -8.43
CA ILE A 89 -3.93 -18.99 -8.55
C ILE A 89 -4.65 -18.82 -7.21
N TYR A 90 -5.80 -18.15 -7.26
CA TYR A 90 -6.67 -18.04 -6.10
C TYR A 90 -7.42 -19.35 -5.88
N THR A 91 -7.32 -19.91 -4.68
CA THR A 91 -8.03 -21.12 -4.25
C THR A 91 -8.97 -20.82 -3.08
N PHE A 92 -9.74 -21.81 -2.63
CA PHE A 92 -10.56 -21.66 -1.42
C PHE A 92 -9.74 -21.33 -0.16
N LEU A 93 -8.45 -21.70 -0.13
CA LEU A 93 -7.56 -21.40 0.99
C LEU A 93 -6.84 -20.05 0.84
N GLY A 94 -7.13 -19.29 -0.22
CA GLY A 94 -6.43 -18.06 -0.58
C GLY A 94 -5.44 -18.25 -1.73
N TRP A 95 -4.49 -17.31 -1.81
CA TRP A 95 -3.39 -17.29 -2.76
C TRP A 95 -2.41 -18.44 -2.51
N SER A 96 -1.97 -19.12 -3.57
CA SER A 96 -1.15 -20.33 -3.45
C SER A 96 0.33 -20.01 -3.26
N THR A 97 0.76 -18.83 -3.72
CA THR A 97 2.09 -18.29 -3.51
C THR A 97 2.02 -16.86 -3.02
N ASN A 98 3.04 -16.44 -2.27
CA ASN A 98 3.18 -15.04 -1.90
C ASN A 98 3.88 -14.32 -3.06
N ILE A 99 3.10 -13.80 -4.01
CA ILE A 99 3.61 -12.91 -5.06
C ILE A 99 3.74 -11.50 -4.49
N VAL A 100 4.89 -10.89 -4.75
CA VAL A 100 5.19 -9.48 -4.47
C VAL A 100 5.10 -8.69 -5.79
N PHE A 101 4.46 -7.52 -5.75
CA PHE A 101 4.38 -6.57 -6.87
C PHE A 101 5.44 -5.47 -6.82
#